data_AF-A0A9W8DLW1-F1
#
_entry.id   AF-A0A9W8DLW1-F1
#
_cell.length_a   1.000
_cell.length_b   1.000
_cell.length_c   1.000
_cell.angle_alpha   90.00
_cell.angle_beta   90.00
_cell.angle_gamma   90.00
#
_symmetry.space_group_name_H-M   'P 1'
#
loop_
_entity.id
_entity.type
_entity.pdbx_description
1 polymer ?
#
loop_
_entity_poly.entity_id
_entity_poly.type
_entity_poly.pdbx_seq_one_letter_code
_entity_poly.pdbx_strand_id
1 'polypeptide(L)' 'MSKQDMVSEERKAQDSKIREENLFKARGAGPQAAETDMFRCGRCKSRKCTYYQMQTRSADEPMTTFVTCTNCENRWKFC' A
#
# COMPACT_ATOMS: atom_id res chain seq x y z
N MET A 1 28.23 -31.68 -9.72
CA MET A 1 26.91 -31.38 -10.33
C MET A 1 25.87 -31.49 -9.23
N SER A 2 25.07 -30.45 -9.00
CA SER A 2 24.02 -30.50 -7.98
C SER A 2 22.86 -31.37 -8.47
N LYS A 3 22.03 -31.90 -7.55
CA LYS A 3 20.83 -32.68 -7.93
C LYS A 3 19.90 -31.89 -8.87
N GLN A 4 19.93 -30.56 -8.80
CA GLN A 4 19.12 -29.67 -9.63
C GLN A 4 19.66 -29.57 -11.06
N ASP A 5 20.97 -29.74 -11.27
CA ASP A 5 21.60 -29.68 -12.59
C ASP A 5 21.33 -30.93 -13.43
N MET A 6 20.99 -32.06 -12.79
CA MET A 6 20.70 -33.35 -13.46
C MET A 6 19.23 -33.53 -13.89
N VAL A 7 18.37 -32.55 -13.64
CA VAL A 7 16.95 -32.60 -14.02
C VAL A 7 16.76 -32.22 -15.50
N SER A 8 15.75 -32.79 -16.17
CA SER A 8 15.38 -32.45 -17.55
C SER A 8 15.01 -30.97 -17.69
N GLU A 9 15.29 -30.38 -18.85
CA GLU A 9 15.10 -28.95 -19.08
C GLU A 9 13.64 -28.50 -18.90
N GLU A 10 12.68 -29.32 -19.33
CA GLU A 10 11.26 -29.05 -19.17
C GLU A 10 10.83 -28.95 -17.71
N ARG A 11 11.38 -29.81 -16.85
CA ARG A 11 11.03 -29.86 -15.42
C ARG A 11 11.72 -28.75 -14.64
N LYS A 12 12.95 -28.37 -15.04
CA LYS A 12 13.60 -27.13 -14.56
C LYS A 12 12.76 -25.89 -14.89
N ALA A 13 12.20 -25.83 -16.10
CA ALA A 13 11.32 -24.73 -16.50
C ALA A 13 10.01 -24.72 -15.68
N GLN A 14 9.40 -25.88 -15.41
CA GLN A 14 8.22 -25.96 -14.55
C GLN A 14 8.51 -25.52 -13.11
N ASP A 15 9.59 -26.01 -12.50
CA ASP A 15 9.96 -25.65 -11.13
C ASP A 15 10.30 -24.15 -11.01
N SER A 16 10.89 -23.56 -12.05
CA SER A 16 11.15 -22.11 -12.09
C SER A 16 9.84 -21.30 -12.06
N LYS A 17 8.84 -21.71 -12.86
CA LYS A 17 7.51 -21.06 -12.89
C LYS A 17 6.79 -21.23 -11.56
N ILE A 18 6.78 -22.43 -10.98
CA ILE A 18 6.17 -22.70 -9.68
C ILE A 18 6.82 -21.84 -8.60
N ARG A 19 8.16 -21.68 -8.64
CA ARG A 19 8.88 -20.84 -7.68
C ARG A 19 8.52 -19.37 -7.82
N GLU A 20 8.41 -18.87 -9.04
CA GLU A 20 7.98 -17.48 -9.31
C GLU A 20 6.54 -17.23 -8.85
N GLU A 21 5.62 -18.16 -9.14
CA GLU A 21 4.24 -18.07 -8.70
C GLU A 21 4.13 -18.11 -7.17
N ASN A 22 4.87 -19.00 -6.51
CA ASN A 22 4.89 -19.08 -5.06
C ASN A 22 5.43 -17.78 -4.44
N LEU A 23 6.48 -17.20 -5.04
CA LEU A 23 7.01 -15.91 -4.60
C LEU A 23 5.97 -14.79 -4.76
N PHE A 24 5.24 -14.76 -5.87
CA PHE A 24 4.20 -13.76 -6.12
C PHE A 24 3.02 -13.92 -5.15
N LYS A 25 2.52 -15.14 -4.96
CA LYS A 25 1.40 -15.43 -4.04
C LYS A 25 1.76 -15.16 -2.58
N ALA A 26 3.04 -15.29 -2.21
CA ALA A 26 3.52 -14.96 -0.87
C ALA A 26 3.63 -13.45 -0.60
N ARG A 27 3.61 -12.59 -1.63
CA ARG A 27 3.55 -11.14 -1.42
C ARG A 27 2.15 -10.77 -0.95
N GLY A 28 2.04 -10.30 0.30
CA GLY A 28 0.79 -9.78 0.84
C GLY A 28 0.27 -8.58 0.04
N ALA A 29 -1.05 -8.43 0.01
CA ALA A 29 -1.67 -7.22 -0.55
C ALA A 29 -1.16 -5.98 0.21
N GLY A 30 -0.76 -4.95 -0.53
CA GLY A 30 -0.39 -3.67 0.06
C GLY A 30 -1.60 -3.01 0.76
N PRO A 31 -1.36 -2.03 1.65
CA PRO A 31 -2.45 -1.33 2.33
C PRO A 31 -3.38 -0.66 1.30
N GLN A 32 -4.62 -1.10 1.24
CA GLN A 32 -5.65 -0.45 0.44
C GLN A 32 -6.18 0.76 1.20
N ALA A 33 -5.61 1.93 0.93
CA ALA A 33 -6.13 3.18 1.45
C ALA A 33 -6.94 3.89 0.36
N ALA A 34 -8.15 4.34 0.68
CA ALA A 34 -8.96 5.12 -0.23
C ALA A 34 -8.28 6.46 -0.52
N GLU A 35 -7.86 6.67 -1.76
CA GLU A 35 -7.31 7.94 -2.22
C GLU A 35 -8.45 8.92 -2.54
N THR A 36 -8.28 10.18 -2.15
CA THR A 36 -9.22 11.27 -2.43
C THR A 36 -8.49 12.48 -2.95
N ASP A 37 -9.14 13.23 -3.83
CA ASP A 37 -8.64 14.49 -4.40
C ASP A 37 -9.17 15.75 -3.69
N MET A 38 -9.88 15.57 -2.57
CA MET A 38 -10.49 16.67 -1.81
C MET A 38 -9.43 17.59 -1.17
N PHE A 39 -8.26 17.06 -0.84
CA PHE A 39 -7.21 17.79 -0.14
C PHE A 39 -5.98 17.97 -1.02
N ARG A 40 -5.34 19.14 -0.93
CA ARG A 40 -4.08 19.42 -1.62
C ARG A 40 -2.95 19.44 -0.61
N CYS A 41 -1.92 18.63 -0.84
CA CYS A 41 -0.74 18.60 0.03
C CYS A 41 0.06 19.91 -0.08
N GLY A 42 0.37 20.54 1.05
CA GLY A 42 1.21 21.76 1.08
C GLY A 42 2.67 21.54 0.67
N ARG A 43 3.23 20.33 0.88
CA ARG A 43 4.64 20.02 0.53
C ARG A 43 4.81 19.70 -0.95
N CYS A 44 4.13 18.66 -1.44
CA CYS A 44 4.32 18.17 -2.81
C CYS A 44 3.29 18.67 -3.81
N LYS A 45 2.28 19.46 -3.37
CA LYS A 45 1.20 20.01 -4.20
C LYS A 45 0.32 18.98 -4.91
N SER A 46 0.52 17.68 -4.68
CA SER A 46 -0.36 16.62 -5.17
C SER A 46 -1.69 16.63 -4.43
N ARG A 47 -2.73 16.08 -5.07
CA ARG A 47 -4.06 15.92 -4.49
C ARG A 47 -4.34 14.52 -3.97
N LYS A 48 -3.46 13.55 -4.27
CA LYS A 48 -3.55 12.17 -3.77
C LYS A 48 -3.34 12.13 -2.25
N CYS A 49 -4.44 12.12 -1.52
CA CYS A 49 -4.46 12.08 -0.06
C CYS A 49 -5.44 11.02 0.43
N THR A 50 -5.08 10.33 1.50
CA THR A 50 -5.97 9.47 2.27
C THR A 50 -6.46 10.26 3.47
N TYR A 51 -7.70 10.01 3.90
CA TYR A 51 -8.25 10.66 5.08
C TYR A 51 -9.05 9.68 5.92
N TYR A 52 -9.12 9.95 7.22
CA TYR A 52 -10.04 9.28 8.14
C TYR A 52 -10.56 10.30 9.15
N GLN A 53 -11.76 10.06 9.66
CA GLN A 53 -12.38 10.94 10.63
C GLN A 53 -12.41 10.24 11.98
N MET A 54 -12.03 10.97 13.03
CA MET A 54 -12.05 10.46 14.39
C MET A 54 -12.52 11.55 15.33
N GLN A 55 -13.50 11.23 16.17
CA GLN A 55 -13.96 12.14 17.22
C GLN A 55 -12.89 12.19 18.31
N THR A 56 -12.15 13.30 18.37
CA THR A 56 -11.13 13.54 19.41
C THR A 56 -11.55 14.60 20.43
N ARG A 57 -12.75 15.15 20.27
CA ARG A 57 -13.27 16.28 21.06
C ARG A 57 -14.62 15.93 21.68
N SER A 58 -15.13 16.79 22.57
CA SER A 58 -16.44 16.64 23.20
C SER A 58 -17.55 16.45 22.15
N ALA A 59 -18.68 15.87 22.56
CA ALA A 59 -19.78 15.53 21.66
C ALA A 59 -20.40 16.75 20.94
N ASP A 60 -20.22 17.95 21.48
CA ASP A 60 -20.72 19.20 20.90
C ASP A 60 -19.82 19.78 19.79
N GLU A 61 -18.61 19.23 19.59
CA GLU A 61 -17.68 19.69 18.57
C GLU A 61 -17.61 18.69 17.39
N PRO A 62 -17.44 19.18 16.15
CA PRO A 62 -17.40 18.31 14.97
C PRO A 62 -16.19 17.37 14.96
N MET A 63 -16.33 16.27 14.21
CA MET A 63 -15.28 15.26 14.08
C MET A 63 -13.99 15.85 13.50
N THR A 64 -12.83 15.45 14.02
CA THR A 64 -11.55 15.87 13.45
C THR A 64 -11.19 14.97 12.27
N THR A 65 -10.90 15.57 11.12
CA THR A 65 -10.47 14.86 9.92
C THR A 65 -8.94 14.82 9.86
N PHE A 66 -8.37 13.62 9.79
CA PHE A 66 -6.94 13.40 9.65
C PHE A 66 -6.63 13.10 8.19
N VAL A 67 -5.71 13.87 7.60
CA VAL A 67 -5.34 13.73 6.20
C VAL A 67 -3.87 13.35 6.09
N THR A 68 -3.57 12.35 5.28
CA THR A 68 -2.21 11.88 4.97
C THR A 68 -1.99 11.93 3.46
N CYS A 69 -0.90 12.56 3.02
CA CYS A 69 -0.52 12.55 1.62
C CYS A 69 0.12 11.21 1.25
N THR A 70 -0.31 10.58 0.16
CA THR A 70 0.25 9.29 -0.29
C THR A 70 1.61 9.43 -0.97
N ASN A 71 1.98 10.63 -1.41
CA ASN A 71 3.22 10.87 -2.16
C ASN A 71 4.40 11.28 -1.26
N CYS A 72 4.16 12.07 -0.22
CA CYS A 72 5.21 12.59 0.66
C CYS A 72 4.98 12.30 2.14
N GLU A 73 3.98 11.47 2.44
CA GLU A 73 3.62 11.02 3.80
C GLU A 73 3.33 12.14 4.80
N ASN A 74 3.14 13.38 4.31
CA ASN A 74 2.81 14.51 5.16
C ASN A 74 1.43 14.29 5.80
N ARG A 75 1.34 14.51 7.11
CA ARG A 75 0.11 14.32 7.90
C ARG A 75 -0.32 15.63 8.52
N TRP A 76 -1.60 15.96 8.41
CA TRP A 76 -2.18 17.14 9.04
C TRP A 76 -3.62 16.89 9.46
N LYS A 77 -4.13 17.77 10.33
CA LYS A 77 -5.52 17.73 10.79
C LYS A 77 -6.31 18.84 10.11
N PHE A 78 -7.54 18.52 9.74
CA PHE A 78 -8.54 19.46 9.26
C PHE A 78 -9.69 19.45 10.27
N CYS A 79 -9.91 20.60 10.92
CA CYS A 79 -10.91 20.80 11.97
C CYS A 79 -12.12 21.51 11.38
#